data_AF-A0A661ZQR0-F1
#
_entry.id   AF-A0A661ZQR0-F1
#
_cell.length_a   1.000
_cell.length_b   1.000
_cell.length_c   1.000
_cell.angle_alpha   90.00
_cell.angle_beta   90.00
_cell.angle_gamma   90.00
#
_symmetry.space_group_name_H-M   'P 1'
#
loop_
_entity.id
_entity.type
_entity.pdbx_description
1 polymer ?
#
loop_
_entity_poly.entity_id
_entity_poly.type
_entity_poly.pdbx_seq_one_letter_code
_entity_poly.pdbx_strand_id
1 'polypeptide(L)'
;MSVVSMKELLESGVHFGHQTQKWNPKMDKYIFIKRNRIHILDLKQTLDAINEAFIFLKEAASRGETVLFVGTKKQAKEAIENAAKKSD
;
A
#
# COMPACT_ATOMS: atom_id res chain seq x y z
N MET A 1 15.12 -9.59 2.31
CA MET A 1 15.37 -8.28 1.66
C MET A 1 14.05 -7.53 1.65
N SER A 2 13.99 -6.35 2.24
CA SER A 2 12.80 -5.49 2.13
C SER A 2 12.72 -4.96 0.69
N VAL A 3 11.58 -5.14 0.05
CA VAL A 3 11.37 -4.73 -1.36
C VAL A 3 11.45 -3.22 -1.53
N VAL A 4 11.19 -2.47 -0.46
CA VAL A 4 11.20 -1.00 -0.39
C VAL A 4 11.74 -0.55 0.97
N SER A 5 12.33 0.65 1.03
CA SER A 5 12.84 1.26 2.25
C SER A 5 11.82 2.21 2.91
N MET A 6 11.95 2.42 4.23
CA MET A 6 11.11 3.40 4.95
C MET A 6 11.25 4.82 4.38
N LYS A 7 12.46 5.17 3.93
CA LYS A 7 12.77 6.48 3.37
C LYS A 7 11.97 6.74 2.09
N GLU A 8 11.93 5.76 1.18
CA GLU A 8 11.15 5.87 -0.07
C GLU A 8 9.64 6.00 0.21
N LEU A 9 9.10 5.28 1.21
CA LEU A 9 7.70 5.42 1.61
C LEU A 9 7.40 6.80 2.21
N LEU A 10 8.37 7.38 2.92
CA LEU A 10 8.24 8.71 3.48
C LEU A 10 8.24 9.77 2.37
N GLU A 11 9.21 9.70 1.46
CA GLU A 11 9.39 10.66 0.35
C GLU A 11 8.24 10.61 -0.67
N SER A 12 7.67 9.42 -0.91
CA SER A 12 6.50 9.24 -1.79
C SER A 12 5.18 9.69 -1.16
N GLY A 13 5.16 9.99 0.15
CA GLY A 13 3.97 10.49 0.83
C GLY A 13 2.86 9.46 1.07
N VAL A 14 3.16 8.15 0.99
CA VAL A 14 2.12 7.10 1.16
C VAL A 14 1.59 6.98 2.60
N HIS A 15 2.25 7.62 3.56
CA HIS A 15 1.83 7.67 4.96
C HIS A 15 0.64 8.59 5.21
N PHE A 16 0.26 9.43 4.24
CA PHE A 16 -0.90 10.32 4.38
C PHE A 16 -2.21 9.55 4.18
N GLY A 17 -3.00 9.45 5.26
CA GLY A 17 -4.36 8.94 5.24
C GLY A 17 -5.39 10.00 4.85
N HIS A 18 -6.65 9.72 5.19
CA HIS A 18 -7.76 10.65 4.96
C HIS A 18 -7.91 11.65 6.12
N GLN A 19 -8.85 12.59 5.94
CA GLN A 19 -9.26 13.51 6.98
C GLN A 19 -9.86 12.76 8.18
N THR A 20 -9.69 13.31 9.39
CA THR A 20 -10.17 12.69 10.64
C THR A 20 -11.68 12.45 10.72
N GLN A 21 -12.47 13.09 9.85
CA GLN A 21 -13.92 12.86 9.76
C GLN A 21 -14.29 11.68 8.83
N LYS A 22 -13.38 11.28 7.94
CA LYS A 22 -13.59 10.26 6.90
C LYS A 22 -12.66 9.07 7.16
N TRP A 23 -12.82 8.44 8.31
CA TRP A 23 -12.02 7.29 8.73
C TRP A 23 -12.90 6.13 9.20
N ASN A 24 -12.32 4.93 9.24
CA ASN A 24 -12.98 3.74 9.75
C ASN A 24 -12.36 3.35 11.10
N PRO A 25 -13.14 3.17 12.19
CA PRO A 25 -12.64 2.82 13.51
C PRO A 25 -11.73 1.58 13.55
N LYS A 26 -11.92 0.61 12.64
CA LYS A 26 -11.06 -0.58 12.55
C LYS A 26 -9.61 -0.27 12.14
N MET A 27 -9.35 0.94 11.64
CA MET A 27 -8.02 1.39 11.24
C MET A 27 -7.19 1.95 12.38
N ASP A 28 -7.75 2.10 13.60
CA ASP A 28 -7.09 2.73 14.74
C ASP A 28 -5.68 2.17 15.00
N LYS A 29 -5.54 0.84 14.97
CA LYS A 29 -4.25 0.14 15.15
C LYS A 29 -3.16 0.47 14.11
N TYR A 30 -3.55 0.97 12.93
CA TYR A 30 -2.62 1.34 11.85
C TYR A 30 -2.34 2.86 11.80
N ILE A 31 -3.06 3.66 12.57
CA ILE A 31 -2.87 5.11 12.62
C ILE A 31 -1.81 5.42 13.66
N PHE A 32 -0.71 6.04 13.22
CA PHE A 32 0.38 6.45 14.10
C PHE A 32 -0.02 7.69 14.91
N ILE A 33 -0.40 8.77 14.22
CA ILE A 33 -0.85 10.02 14.84
C ILE A 33 -1.87 10.73 13.94
N LYS A 34 -2.50 11.79 14.47
CA LYS A 34 -3.27 12.76 13.69
C LYS A 34 -2.59 14.13 13.74
N ARG A 35 -2.39 14.76 12.59
CA ARG A 35 -1.80 16.11 12.49
C ARG A 35 -2.55 16.91 11.44
N ASN A 36 -2.89 18.16 11.74
CA ASN A 36 -3.59 19.05 10.80
C ASN A 36 -4.87 18.44 10.19
N ARG A 37 -5.65 17.70 11.00
CA ARG A 37 -6.87 16.97 10.58
C ARG A 37 -6.65 15.82 9.58
N ILE A 38 -5.42 15.35 9.39
CA ILE A 38 -5.09 14.18 8.56
C ILE A 38 -4.55 13.06 9.45
N HIS A 39 -4.97 11.82 9.19
CA HIS A 39 -4.37 10.63 9.81
C HIS A 39 -3.04 10.29 9.15
N ILE A 40 -2.02 10.04 9.96
CA ILE A 40 -0.71 9.58 9.50
C ILE A 40 -0.62 8.08 9.83
N LEU A 41 -0.36 7.26 8.82
CA LEU A 41 -0.25 5.81 8.94
C LEU A 41 1.15 5.40 9.44
N ASP A 42 1.20 4.30 10.17
CA ASP A 42 2.46 3.72 10.66
C ASP A 42 3.23 3.03 9.52
N LEU A 43 4.34 3.65 9.12
CA LEU A 43 5.21 3.13 8.06
C LEU A 43 5.94 1.84 8.46
N LYS A 44 6.18 1.60 9.75
CA LYS A 44 6.80 0.35 10.20
C LYS A 44 5.84 -0.81 9.96
N GLN A 45 4.59 -0.68 10.38
CA GLN A 45 3.55 -1.67 10.11
C GLN A 45 3.31 -1.86 8.60
N THR A 46 3.39 -0.78 7.82
CA THR A 46 3.28 -0.83 6.36
C THR A 46 4.41 -1.67 5.76
N LEU A 47 5.66 -1.50 6.21
CA LEU A 47 6.79 -2.28 5.74
C LEU A 47 6.65 -3.77 6.04
N ASP A 48 6.23 -4.11 7.26
CA ASP A 48 6.00 -5.51 7.66
C ASP A 48 4.90 -6.14 6.79
N ALA A 49 3.78 -5.45 6.60
CA ALA A 49 2.68 -5.90 5.75
C ALA A 49 3.06 -6.02 4.26
N ILE A 50 3.90 -5.13 3.73
CA ILE A 50 4.42 -5.23 2.35
C ILE A 50 5.26 -6.50 2.18
N ASN A 51 6.10 -6.84 3.17
CA ASN A 51 6.91 -8.05 3.10
C ASN A 51 6.04 -9.31 3.13
N GLU A 52 5.02 -9.36 3.98
CA GLU A 52 4.05 -10.46 4.02
C GLU A 52 3.30 -10.61 2.68
N ALA A 53 2.78 -9.50 2.14
CA ALA A 53 2.07 -9.49 0.86
C ALA A 53 2.99 -9.92 -0.30
N PHE A 54 4.26 -9.49 -0.28
CA PHE A 54 5.24 -9.90 -1.29
C PHE A 54 5.51 -11.40 -1.27
N ILE A 55 5.68 -11.99 -0.08
CA ILE A 55 5.87 -13.45 0.07
C ILE A 55 4.65 -14.18 -0.49
N PHE A 56 3.44 -13.78 -0.08
CA PHE A 56 2.20 -14.37 -0.56
C PHE A 56 2.07 -14.32 -2.10
N LEU A 57 2.30 -13.14 -2.70
CA LEU A 57 2.21 -12.96 -4.15
C LEU A 57 3.27 -13.76 -4.90
N LYS A 58 4.49 -13.85 -4.36
CA LYS A 58 5.56 -14.67 -4.94
C LYS A 58 5.18 -16.15 -4.95
N GLU A 59 4.59 -16.64 -3.87
CA GLU A 59 4.12 -18.02 -3.80
C GLU A 59 2.96 -18.28 -4.76
N ALA A 60 1.96 -17.40 -4.81
CA ALA A 60 0.84 -17.50 -5.76
C ALA A 60 1.32 -17.52 -7.21
N ALA A 61 2.23 -16.61 -7.58
CA ALA A 61 2.84 -16.58 -8.91
C ALA A 61 3.63 -17.86 -9.21
N SER A 62 4.36 -18.42 -8.23
CA SER A 62 5.09 -19.67 -8.42
C SER A 62 4.19 -20.89 -8.67
N ARG A 63 2.93 -20.83 -8.22
CA ARG A 63 1.90 -21.85 -8.48
C ARG A 63 1.15 -21.61 -9.80
N GLY A 64 1.46 -20.55 -10.54
CA GLY A 64 0.78 -20.18 -11.78
C GLY A 64 -0.62 -19.59 -11.55
N GLU A 65 -0.91 -19.09 -10.35
CA GLU A 65 -2.19 -18.45 -10.06
C GLU A 65 -2.27 -17.06 -10.71
N THR A 66 -3.47 -16.68 -11.15
CA THR A 66 -3.71 -15.37 -11.77
C THR A 66 -3.99 -14.30 -10.70
N VAL A 67 -3.28 -13.17 -10.79
CA VAL A 67 -3.49 -12.00 -9.91
C VAL A 67 -4.20 -10.89 -10.70
N LEU A 68 -5.41 -10.52 -10.26
CA LEU A 68 -6.18 -9.46 -10.91
C LEU A 68 -5.78 -8.07 -10.40
N PHE A 69 -5.37 -7.20 -11.32
CA PHE A 69 -5.06 -5.79 -11.05
C PHE A 69 -6.32 -4.93 -11.24
N VAL A 70 -6.69 -4.14 -10.21
CA VAL A 70 -7.92 -3.30 -10.24
C VAL A 70 -7.61 -1.86 -9.80
N GLY A 71 -7.95 -0.87 -10.64
CA GLY A 71 -7.81 0.54 -10.31
C GLY A 71 -8.81 1.41 -11.06
N THR A 72 -9.72 2.07 -10.33
CA THR A 72 -10.78 2.93 -10.92
C THR A 72 -10.52 4.42 -10.76
N LYS A 73 -9.65 4.81 -9.83
CA LYS A 73 -9.29 6.21 -9.58
C LYS A 73 -8.41 6.75 -10.71
N LYS A 74 -8.61 8.01 -11.09
CA LYS A 74 -7.82 8.69 -12.14
C LYS A 74 -6.31 8.60 -11.88
N GLN A 75 -5.90 8.76 -10.62
CA GLN A 75 -4.49 8.70 -10.19
C GLN A 75 -3.89 7.29 -10.24
N ALA A 76 -4.71 6.24 -10.24
CA ALA A 76 -4.27 4.85 -10.20
C ALA A 76 -4.29 4.19 -11.59
N LYS A 77 -5.13 4.67 -12.52
CA LYS A 77 -5.43 3.98 -13.78
C LYS A 77 -4.17 3.63 -14.58
N GLU A 78 -3.32 4.61 -14.86
CA GLU A 78 -2.09 4.42 -15.65
C GLU A 78 -1.08 3.54 -14.91
N ALA A 79 -0.88 3.78 -13.61
CA ALA A 79 0.06 3.01 -12.80
C ALA A 79 -0.32 1.52 -12.75
N ILE A 80 -1.60 1.22 -12.58
CA ILE A 80 -2.12 -0.16 -12.51
C ILE A 80 -2.04 -0.84 -13.88
N GLU A 81 -2.41 -0.15 -14.97
CA GLU A 81 -2.31 -0.69 -16.33
C GLU A 81 -0.86 -1.01 -16.69
N ASN A 82 0.07 -0.11 -16.39
CA ASN A 82 1.49 -0.31 -16.64
C ASN A 82 2.08 -1.45 -15.79
N ALA A 83 1.63 -1.59 -14.53
CA ALA A 83 2.07 -2.70 -13.67
C ALA A 83 1.56 -4.05 -14.19
N ALA A 84 0.30 -4.13 -14.60
CA ALA A 84 -0.28 -5.36 -15.15
C ALA A 84 0.46 -5.81 -16.42
N LYS A 85 0.65 -4.91 -17.40
CA LYS A 85 1.37 -5.21 -18.65
C LYS A 85 2.83 -5.63 -18.45
N LYS A 86 3.48 -5.17 -17.38
CA LYS A 86 4.87 -5.57 -17.03
C LYS A 86 4.95 -6.89 -16.30
N SER A 87 3.83 -7.37 -15.75
CA SER A 87 3.75 -8.56 -14.93
C SER A 87 3.19 -9.77 -15.68
N ASP A 88 2.61 -9.56 -16.86
CA ASP A 88 2.33 -10.60 -17.87
C ASP A 88 3.62 -11.08 -18.55
#